data_AF-A0A7T8GM14-F1
#
_entry.id   AF-A0A7T8GM14-F1
#
_cell.length_a   1.000
_cell.length_b   1.000
_cell.length_c   1.000
_cell.angle_alpha   90.00
_cell.angle_beta   90.00
_cell.angle_gamma   90.00
#
_symmetry.space_group_name_H-M   'P 1'
#
loop_
_entity.id
_entity.type
_entity.pdbx_description
1 polymer ?
#
loop_
_entity_poly.entity_id
_entity_poly.type
_entity_poly.pdbx_seq_one_letter_code
_entity_poly.pdbx_strand_id
1 'polypeptide(L)'
;CELASEKGPYETYSGSPYDLWDDVTPTDLWDWGKIKASIAESGLRNSLLLAPMPTASTAQILGNNEGIEAYTSNIYSRRVVNHHLLRDLTELDLWDEDMKQNIIANNGSVQGIPEIPDDIKALYKTVWEISQKTILQMAADRGAFIDQSQSLNIHIAQPNYGKLTSMHFYGWKLGLKT
;
A
#
# COMPACT_ATOMS: atom_id res chain seq x y z
N CYS A 1 -12.63 -8.11 -20.80
CA CYS A 1 -13.87 -8.39 -21.56
C CYS A 1 -13.80 -7.77 -22.94
N GLU A 2 -13.71 -6.45 -23.08
CA GLU A 2 -13.69 -5.75 -24.38
C GLU A 2 -12.69 -6.35 -25.39
N LEU A 3 -11.41 -6.49 -25.00
CA LEU A 3 -10.40 -7.12 -25.86
C LEU A 3 -10.71 -8.58 -26.21
N ALA A 4 -11.40 -9.31 -25.33
CA ALA A 4 -11.80 -10.68 -25.59
C ALA A 4 -12.99 -10.74 -26.56
N SER A 5 -13.93 -9.79 -26.47
CA SER A 5 -15.01 -9.63 -27.45
C SER A 5 -14.48 -9.37 -28.86
N GLU A 6 -13.39 -8.61 -28.98
CA GLU A 6 -12.78 -8.29 -30.28
C GLU A 6 -11.86 -9.39 -30.81
N LYS A 7 -11.04 -9.99 -29.94
CA LYS A 7 -9.89 -10.83 -30.34
C LYS A 7 -9.99 -12.28 -29.87
N GLY A 8 -11.10 -12.64 -29.23
CA GLY A 8 -11.27 -13.89 -28.49
C GLY A 8 -10.56 -13.88 -27.14
N PRO A 9 -10.92 -14.80 -26.23
CA PRO A 9 -10.25 -14.97 -24.95
C PRO A 9 -8.79 -15.47 -25.12
N TYR A 10 -8.02 -15.50 -24.03
CA TYR A 10 -6.69 -16.14 -24.06
C TYR A 10 -6.81 -17.66 -24.25
N GLU A 11 -5.74 -18.28 -24.77
CA GLU A 11 -5.73 -19.68 -25.24
C GLU A 11 -6.25 -20.71 -24.23
N THR A 12 -5.93 -20.52 -22.95
CA THR A 12 -6.27 -21.43 -21.85
C THR A 12 -7.38 -20.88 -20.94
N TYR A 13 -8.28 -20.03 -21.45
CA TYR A 13 -9.37 -19.45 -20.67
C TYR A 13 -10.41 -20.48 -20.22
N SER A 14 -10.69 -21.48 -21.06
CA SER A 14 -11.71 -22.48 -20.75
C SER A 14 -11.38 -23.24 -19.46
N GLY A 15 -12.27 -23.15 -18.47
CA GLY A 15 -12.12 -23.80 -17.16
C GLY A 15 -11.30 -23.01 -16.14
N SER A 16 -10.88 -21.77 -16.42
CA SER A 16 -10.15 -20.96 -15.44
C SER A 16 -11.06 -20.40 -14.34
N PRO A 17 -10.61 -20.36 -13.08
CA PRO A 17 -11.31 -19.69 -12.01
C PRO A 17 -10.99 -18.18 -12.01
N TYR A 18 -11.95 -17.36 -11.56
CA TYR A 18 -11.74 -15.91 -11.39
C TYR A 18 -12.28 -15.36 -10.06
N ASP A 19 -12.90 -16.19 -9.22
CA ASP A 19 -13.40 -15.84 -7.89
C ASP A 19 -12.83 -16.86 -6.90
N LEU A 20 -11.91 -16.43 -6.03
CA LEU A 20 -11.08 -17.32 -5.19
C LEU A 20 -11.05 -16.92 -3.72
N TRP A 21 -11.67 -15.79 -3.35
CA TRP A 21 -11.78 -15.31 -1.97
C TRP A 21 -13.25 -15.36 -1.56
N ASP A 22 -13.72 -16.56 -1.22
CA ASP A 22 -15.15 -16.86 -1.01
C ASP A 22 -15.83 -16.01 0.08
N ASP A 23 -15.06 -15.52 1.06
CA ASP A 23 -15.57 -14.74 2.20
C ASP A 23 -15.56 -13.21 1.98
N VAL A 24 -15.18 -12.74 0.78
CA VAL A 24 -15.07 -11.29 0.50
C VAL A 24 -16.23 -10.80 -0.34
N THR A 25 -17.06 -9.93 0.24
CA THR A 25 -18.07 -9.17 -0.50
C THR A 25 -17.50 -7.81 -0.88
N PRO A 26 -17.40 -7.47 -2.18
CA PRO A 26 -16.96 -6.15 -2.60
C PRO A 26 -17.91 -5.04 -2.12
N THR A 27 -17.41 -3.82 -2.06
CA THR A 27 -18.28 -2.65 -1.81
C THR A 27 -19.22 -2.40 -3.00
N ASP A 28 -20.23 -1.56 -2.77
CA ASP A 28 -21.24 -1.15 -3.75
C ASP A 28 -20.78 -0.08 -4.74
N LEU A 29 -19.49 0.29 -4.73
CA LEU A 29 -18.92 1.28 -5.64
C LEU A 29 -19.03 0.85 -7.12
N TRP A 30 -18.96 -0.46 -7.39
CA TRP A 30 -19.01 -1.03 -8.75
C TRP A 30 -20.02 -2.16 -8.85
N ASP A 31 -20.71 -2.24 -10.00
CA ASP A 31 -21.62 -3.36 -10.31
C ASP A 31 -20.83 -4.59 -10.78
N TRP A 32 -20.40 -5.39 -9.79
CA TRP A 32 -19.71 -6.66 -10.05
C TRP A 32 -20.59 -7.69 -10.76
N GLY A 33 -21.92 -7.61 -10.60
CA GLY A 33 -22.86 -8.50 -11.31
C GLY A 33 -22.78 -8.28 -12.82
N LYS A 34 -22.78 -7.02 -13.25
CA LYS A 34 -22.59 -6.64 -14.65
C LYS A 34 -21.22 -7.05 -15.20
N ILE A 35 -20.16 -6.88 -14.40
CA ILE A 35 -18.80 -7.29 -14.80
C ILE A 35 -18.73 -8.81 -14.98
N LYS A 36 -19.23 -9.60 -14.01
CA LYS A 36 -19.27 -11.06 -14.09
C LYS A 36 -20.10 -11.54 -15.28
N ALA A 37 -21.23 -10.90 -15.58
CA ALA A 37 -22.04 -11.21 -16.75
C ALA A 37 -21.27 -10.97 -18.06
N SER A 38 -20.53 -9.86 -18.16
CA SER A 38 -19.69 -9.58 -19.33
C SER A 38 -18.54 -10.58 -19.48
N ILE A 39 -17.91 -11.00 -18.38
CA ILE A 39 -16.88 -12.06 -18.39
C ILE A 39 -17.47 -13.39 -18.85
N ALA A 40 -18.68 -13.74 -18.40
CA ALA A 40 -19.36 -14.96 -18.81
C ALA A 40 -19.69 -14.99 -20.31
N GLU A 41 -20.00 -13.84 -20.90
CA GLU A 41 -20.29 -13.70 -22.33
C GLU A 41 -19.04 -13.71 -23.21
N SER A 42 -18.05 -12.85 -22.92
CA SER A 42 -16.90 -12.63 -23.81
C SER A 42 -15.62 -13.37 -23.41
N GLY A 43 -15.54 -13.79 -22.15
CA GLY A 43 -14.30 -14.18 -21.51
C GLY A 43 -13.31 -13.04 -21.26
N LEU A 44 -12.07 -13.41 -20.95
CA LEU A 44 -10.96 -12.48 -20.71
C LEU A 44 -9.82 -12.70 -21.69
N ARG A 45 -9.11 -11.62 -22.03
CA ARG A 45 -7.95 -11.67 -22.94
C ARG A 45 -6.64 -11.91 -22.22
N ASN A 46 -6.60 -11.69 -20.92
CA ASN A 46 -5.43 -11.82 -20.07
C ASN A 46 -5.80 -12.80 -18.95
N SER A 47 -4.87 -13.71 -18.62
CA SER A 47 -5.05 -14.64 -17.50
C SER A 47 -4.88 -13.98 -16.14
N LEU A 48 -4.04 -12.94 -16.08
CA LEU A 48 -3.69 -12.17 -14.88
C LEU A 48 -3.51 -10.69 -15.26
N LEU A 49 -3.77 -9.79 -14.33
CA LEU A 49 -3.89 -8.34 -14.56
C LEU A 49 -3.19 -7.49 -13.48
N LEU A 50 -3.28 -7.87 -12.21
CA LEU A 50 -2.87 -7.01 -11.10
C LEU A 50 -1.76 -7.64 -10.26
N ALA A 51 -0.63 -6.93 -10.20
CA ALA A 51 0.52 -7.27 -9.38
C ALA A 51 1.25 -6.00 -8.92
N PRO A 52 0.87 -5.41 -7.77
CA PRO A 52 1.59 -4.25 -7.23
C PRO A 52 3.07 -4.58 -7.02
N MET A 53 3.92 -3.96 -7.84
CA MET A 53 5.36 -4.16 -7.84
C MET A 53 6.09 -3.06 -7.05
N PRO A 54 7.37 -3.24 -6.71
CA PRO A 54 8.20 -2.15 -6.23
C PRO A 54 8.32 -1.09 -7.33
N THR A 55 8.10 0.16 -6.97
CA THR A 55 8.12 1.28 -7.93
C THR A 55 9.25 2.26 -7.65
N ALA A 56 10.31 1.86 -6.93
CA ALA A 56 11.41 2.71 -6.49
C ALA A 56 11.82 3.81 -7.48
N SER A 57 12.23 3.44 -8.71
CA SER A 57 12.72 4.40 -9.69
C SER A 57 11.63 5.27 -10.31
N THR A 58 10.48 4.67 -10.66
CA THR A 58 9.38 5.41 -11.31
C THR A 58 8.65 6.33 -10.35
N ALA A 59 8.45 5.90 -9.10
CA ALA A 59 7.91 6.75 -8.04
C ALA A 59 8.85 7.92 -7.75
N GLN A 60 10.17 7.69 -7.71
CA GLN A 60 11.14 8.77 -7.54
C GLN A 60 11.08 9.79 -8.69
N ILE A 61 10.97 9.33 -9.94
CA ILE A 61 10.83 10.23 -11.11
C ILE A 61 9.55 11.07 -11.01
N LEU A 62 8.45 10.49 -10.52
CA LEU A 62 7.16 11.16 -10.40
C LEU A 62 6.98 11.93 -9.08
N GLY A 63 7.94 11.85 -8.15
CA GLY A 63 7.84 12.49 -6.84
C GLY A 63 6.86 11.82 -5.86
N ASN A 64 6.55 10.53 -6.07
CA ASN A 64 5.63 9.74 -5.25
C ASN A 64 6.38 8.86 -4.23
N ASN A 65 5.66 8.36 -3.22
CA ASN A 65 6.16 7.27 -2.36
C ASN A 65 6.14 5.92 -3.12
N GLU A 66 6.96 4.98 -2.68
CA GLU A 66 7.10 3.68 -3.34
C GLU A 66 5.90 2.75 -3.09
N GLY A 67 5.42 2.12 -4.18
CA GLY A 67 4.48 1.00 -4.15
C GLY A 67 3.23 1.28 -3.32
N ILE A 68 2.95 0.35 -2.40
CA ILE A 68 1.83 0.38 -1.46
C ILE A 68 2.29 0.72 -0.04
N GLU A 69 3.49 1.29 0.10
CA GLU A 69 4.15 1.46 1.39
C GLU A 69 3.71 2.74 2.10
N ALA A 70 3.78 2.70 3.43
CA ALA A 70 3.79 3.93 4.21
C ALA A 70 5.11 4.69 4.02
N TYR A 71 5.10 5.99 4.34
CA TYR A 71 6.30 6.80 4.31
C TYR A 71 7.34 6.23 5.29
N THR A 72 8.53 5.89 4.80
CA THR A 72 9.61 5.36 5.65
C THR A 72 10.21 6.44 6.55
N SER A 73 10.15 7.69 6.11
CA SER A 73 10.65 8.88 6.80
C SER A 73 9.97 10.12 6.23
N ASN A 74 9.75 11.16 7.05
CA ASN A 74 9.36 12.49 6.53
C ASN A 74 10.56 13.33 6.08
N ILE A 75 11.78 12.79 6.16
CA ILE A 75 12.97 13.42 5.58
C ILE A 75 13.82 12.40 4.81
N TYR A 76 14.13 12.72 3.56
CA TYR A 76 14.81 11.84 2.62
C TYR A 76 16.28 12.21 2.43
N SER A 77 17.02 11.35 1.72
CA SER A 77 18.41 11.62 1.34
C SER A 77 18.53 12.97 0.63
N ARG A 78 19.58 13.75 0.97
CA ARG A 78 19.73 15.20 0.68
C ARG A 78 18.90 16.16 1.55
N ARG A 79 18.35 15.68 2.67
CA ARG A 79 17.60 16.50 3.66
C ARG A 79 16.37 17.20 3.06
N VAL A 80 15.75 16.55 2.07
CA VAL A 80 14.51 17.01 1.47
C VAL A 80 13.36 16.49 2.33
N VAL A 81 12.52 17.40 2.82
CA VAL A 81 11.37 17.08 3.65
C VAL A 81 10.22 16.59 2.77
N ASN A 82 9.41 15.66 3.28
CA ASN A 82 8.16 15.26 2.66
C ASN A 82 7.36 16.52 2.29
N HIS A 83 7.14 16.72 0.99
CA HIS A 83 6.55 17.95 0.48
C HIS A 83 5.12 18.19 0.98
N HIS A 84 4.39 17.13 1.33
CA HIS A 84 3.09 17.24 1.99
C HIS A 84 3.24 17.83 3.39
N LEU A 85 4.11 17.26 4.22
CA LEU A 85 4.37 17.75 5.58
C LEU A 85 4.89 19.19 5.56
N LEU A 86 5.80 19.50 4.63
CA LEU A 86 6.33 20.85 4.47
C LEU A 86 5.21 21.86 4.20
N ARG A 87 4.29 21.53 3.27
CA ARG A 87 3.14 22.38 2.96
C ARG A 87 2.26 22.58 4.19
N ASP A 88 1.87 21.49 4.85
CA ASP A 88 0.94 21.55 5.97
C ASP A 88 1.55 22.30 7.18
N LEU A 89 2.85 22.13 7.46
CA LEU A 89 3.55 22.92 8.49
C LEU A 89 3.69 24.39 8.12
N THR A 90 3.84 24.71 6.83
CA THR A 90 3.90 26.10 6.36
C THR A 90 2.54 26.78 6.49
N GLU A 91 1.45 26.08 6.16
CA GLU A 91 0.07 26.57 6.31
C GLU A 91 -0.32 26.81 7.79
N LEU A 92 0.33 26.10 8.70
CA LEU A 92 0.17 26.27 10.15
C LEU A 92 1.13 27.29 10.78
N ASP A 93 1.96 27.97 9.98
CA ASP A 93 3.04 28.87 10.44
C ASP A 93 4.01 28.20 11.43
N LEU A 94 4.22 26.89 11.30
CA LEU A 94 5.12 26.08 12.15
C LEU A 94 6.45 25.76 11.46
N TRP A 95 6.60 26.10 10.18
CA TRP A 95 7.79 25.75 9.41
C TRP A 95 8.92 26.78 9.56
N ASP A 96 10.02 26.35 10.16
CA ASP A 96 11.29 27.05 10.20
C ASP A 96 12.49 26.08 10.13
N GLU A 97 13.73 26.62 10.17
CA GLU A 97 14.93 25.79 10.14
C GLU A 97 15.10 24.95 11.42
N ASP A 98 14.58 25.41 12.56
CA ASP A 98 14.66 24.67 13.84
C ASP A 98 13.72 23.44 13.81
N MET A 99 12.51 23.58 13.28
CA MET A 99 11.56 22.51 12.99
C MET A 99 12.20 21.46 12.09
N LYS A 100 12.88 21.88 11.03
CA LYS A 100 13.63 20.97 10.15
C LYS A 100 14.74 20.22 10.91
N GLN A 101 15.51 20.90 11.76
CA GLN A 101 16.53 20.22 12.59
C GLN A 101 15.89 19.25 13.59
N ASN A 102 14.74 19.60 14.17
CA ASN A 102 13.99 18.72 15.07
C ASN A 102 13.52 17.45 14.37
N ILE A 103 12.99 17.55 13.14
CA ILE A 103 12.60 16.39 12.33
C ILE A 103 13.83 15.53 12.00
N ILE A 104 14.97 16.14 11.65
CA ILE A 104 16.24 15.43 11.42
C ILE A 104 16.67 14.67 12.68
N ALA A 105 16.68 15.34 13.84
CA ALA A 105 17.09 14.76 15.12
C ALA A 105 16.20 13.58 15.53
N ASN A 106 14.93 13.61 15.13
CA ASN A 106 13.95 12.54 15.34
C ASN A 106 13.92 11.49 14.19
N ASN A 107 14.96 11.43 13.36
CA ASN A 107 15.06 10.49 12.23
C ASN A 107 13.86 10.52 11.27
N GLY A 108 13.29 11.72 11.04
CA GLY A 108 12.13 11.91 10.17
C GLY A 108 10.77 11.68 10.83
N SER A 109 10.73 11.37 12.14
CA SER A 109 9.51 11.35 12.92
C SER A 109 9.08 12.75 13.35
N VAL A 110 7.77 12.98 13.38
CA VAL A 110 7.14 14.20 13.95
C VAL A 110 6.50 13.97 15.32
N GLN A 111 6.46 12.72 15.81
CA GLN A 111 5.68 12.36 17.00
C GLN A 111 6.23 13.02 18.28
N GLY A 112 7.55 13.19 18.34
CA GLY A 112 8.25 13.77 19.50
C GLY A 112 8.29 15.30 19.54
N ILE A 113 7.69 15.99 18.57
CA ILE A 113 7.77 17.45 18.43
C ILE A 113 6.50 18.08 19.05
N PRO A 114 6.58 18.76 20.22
CA PRO A 114 5.40 19.26 20.93
C PRO A 114 4.57 20.28 20.15
N GLU A 115 5.21 21.08 19.30
CA GLU A 115 4.60 22.17 18.53
C GLU A 115 3.66 21.65 17.43
N ILE A 116 3.85 20.41 16.97
CA ILE A 116 3.04 19.82 15.90
C ILE A 116 1.72 19.28 16.48
N PRO A 117 0.56 19.68 15.92
CA PRO A 117 -0.75 19.17 16.31
C PRO A 117 -0.90 17.64 16.19
N ASP A 118 -1.77 17.05 17.01
CA ASP A 118 -1.93 15.59 17.09
C ASP A 118 -2.54 14.97 15.82
N ASP A 119 -3.35 15.72 15.08
CA ASP A 119 -3.90 15.33 13.78
C ASP A 119 -2.80 15.27 12.71
N ILE A 120 -1.90 16.25 12.67
CA ILE A 120 -0.72 16.25 11.81
C ILE A 120 0.22 15.10 12.19
N LYS A 121 0.46 14.88 13.48
CA LYS A 121 1.22 13.71 13.96
C LYS A 121 0.57 12.40 13.52
N ALA A 122 -0.75 12.28 13.64
CA ALA A 122 -1.45 11.07 13.23
C ALA A 122 -1.32 10.81 11.73
N LEU A 123 -1.37 11.86 10.90
CA LEU A 123 -1.23 11.78 9.45
C LEU A 123 0.19 11.41 8.99
N TYR A 124 1.22 11.99 9.62
CA TYR A 124 2.62 11.85 9.22
C TYR A 124 3.40 10.81 10.04
N LYS A 125 2.70 9.76 10.50
CA LYS A 125 3.36 8.57 11.04
C LYS A 125 4.25 7.93 9.98
N THR A 126 5.47 7.62 10.37
CA THR A 126 6.39 6.81 9.57
C THR A 126 6.03 5.33 9.68
N VAL A 127 6.54 4.51 8.77
CA VAL A 127 6.32 3.06 8.78
C VAL A 127 6.74 2.38 10.09
N TRP A 128 7.71 2.97 10.81
CA TRP A 128 8.21 2.49 12.09
C TRP A 128 7.23 2.70 13.25
N GLU A 129 6.26 3.58 13.06
CA GLU A 129 5.26 3.99 14.04
C GLU A 129 3.88 3.39 13.74
N ILE A 130 3.75 2.72 12.59
CA ILE A 130 2.54 2.03 12.16
C ILE A 130 2.64 0.55 12.55
N SER A 131 1.54 0.04 13.12
CA SER A 131 1.40 -1.38 13.44
C SER A 131 1.54 -2.22 12.17
N GLN A 132 2.54 -3.11 12.14
CA GLN A 132 2.73 -4.00 11.00
C GLN A 132 1.58 -5.01 10.84
N LYS A 133 0.81 -5.29 11.91
CA LYS A 133 -0.44 -6.07 11.78
C LYS A 133 -1.50 -5.31 10.97
N THR A 134 -1.57 -3.98 11.13
CA THR A 134 -2.45 -3.13 10.32
C THR A 134 -2.02 -3.15 8.86
N ILE A 135 -0.70 -3.06 8.59
CA ILE A 135 -0.17 -3.18 7.24
C ILE A 135 -0.54 -4.54 6.60
N LEU A 136 -0.35 -5.65 7.33
CA LEU A 136 -0.74 -6.98 6.87
C LEU A 136 -2.25 -7.10 6.64
N GLN A 137 -3.08 -6.51 7.50
CA GLN A 137 -4.53 -6.51 7.32
C GLN A 137 -4.92 -5.75 6.05
N MET A 138 -4.41 -4.53 5.86
CA MET A 138 -4.67 -3.75 4.65
C MET A 138 -4.16 -4.46 3.38
N ALA A 139 -3.07 -5.23 3.49
CA ALA A 139 -2.57 -6.06 2.41
C ALA A 139 -3.53 -7.21 2.07
N ALA A 140 -4.15 -7.82 3.09
CA ALA A 140 -5.16 -8.87 2.89
C ALA A 140 -6.44 -8.30 2.30
N ASP A 141 -6.91 -7.16 2.82
CA ASP A 141 -8.12 -6.48 2.35
C ASP A 141 -8.04 -6.14 0.85
N ARG A 142 -6.88 -5.60 0.39
CA ARG A 142 -6.66 -5.37 -1.05
C ARG A 142 -6.35 -6.65 -1.82
N GLY A 143 -5.79 -7.66 -1.15
CA GLY A 143 -5.36 -8.93 -1.75
C GLY A 143 -6.48 -9.73 -2.39
N ALA A 144 -7.70 -9.57 -1.90
CA ALA A 144 -8.91 -10.14 -2.50
C ALA A 144 -9.16 -9.67 -3.95
N PHE A 145 -8.63 -8.50 -4.32
CA PHE A 145 -8.77 -7.91 -5.64
C PHE A 145 -7.48 -7.98 -6.49
N ILE A 146 -6.49 -8.77 -6.05
CA ILE A 146 -5.20 -8.95 -6.73
C ILE A 146 -5.06 -10.42 -7.17
N ASP A 147 -5.01 -10.64 -8.48
CA ASP A 147 -4.95 -11.99 -9.05
C ASP A 147 -3.55 -12.62 -8.95
N GLN A 148 -2.49 -11.82 -8.95
CA GLN A 148 -1.13 -12.25 -8.63
C GLN A 148 -0.84 -12.03 -7.14
N SER A 149 0.21 -11.29 -6.79
CA SER A 149 0.54 -10.92 -5.42
C SER A 149 0.96 -9.45 -5.36
N GLN A 150 1.45 -9.02 -4.21
CA GLN A 150 1.95 -7.67 -3.98
C GLN A 150 3.34 -7.75 -3.32
N SER A 151 4.24 -6.84 -3.70
CA SER A 151 5.52 -6.68 -3.01
C SER A 151 5.30 -5.95 -1.68
N LEU A 152 5.30 -6.71 -0.58
CA LEU A 152 5.04 -6.21 0.76
C LEU A 152 6.30 -6.27 1.61
N ASN A 153 6.87 -5.12 1.97
CA ASN A 153 7.95 -5.05 2.94
C ASN A 153 7.40 -4.93 4.37
N ILE A 154 8.11 -5.56 5.31
CA ILE A 154 7.79 -5.51 6.75
C ILE A 154 8.89 -4.76 7.49
N HIS A 155 8.48 -3.77 8.27
CA HIS A 155 9.38 -2.87 8.97
C HIS A 155 9.28 -3.08 10.49
N ILE A 156 10.33 -3.62 11.10
CA ILE A 156 10.37 -3.87 12.54
C ILE A 156 11.63 -3.23 13.11
N ALA A 157 11.46 -2.14 13.87
CA ALA A 157 12.58 -1.39 14.44
C ALA A 157 13.45 -2.21 15.40
N GLN A 158 12.84 -3.07 16.22
CA GLN A 158 13.53 -3.95 17.17
C GLN A 158 13.07 -5.39 16.99
N PRO A 159 13.69 -6.14 16.05
CA PRO A 159 13.29 -7.50 15.72
C PRO A 159 13.70 -8.48 16.81
N ASN A 160 12.86 -9.49 17.03
CA ASN A 160 13.18 -10.68 17.82
C ASN A 160 12.40 -11.87 17.27
N TYR A 161 12.80 -13.09 17.67
CA TYR A 161 12.17 -14.33 17.20
C TYR A 161 10.65 -14.31 17.37
N GLY A 162 10.15 -13.93 18.56
CA GLY A 162 8.71 -13.89 18.83
C GLY A 162 7.95 -12.94 17.91
N LYS A 163 8.47 -11.73 17.68
CA LYS A 163 7.86 -10.74 16.77
C LYS A 163 7.85 -11.26 15.33
N LEU A 164 8.98 -11.74 14.82
CA LEU A 164 9.10 -12.26 13.45
C LEU A 164 8.18 -13.45 13.22
N THR A 165 8.18 -14.43 14.13
CA THR A 165 7.28 -15.59 14.07
C THR A 165 5.82 -15.14 14.09
N SER A 166 5.43 -14.27 15.03
CA SER A 166 4.05 -13.80 15.11
C SER A 166 3.58 -13.08 13.84
N MET A 167 4.46 -12.34 13.18
CA MET A 167 4.18 -11.61 11.95
C MET A 167 4.00 -12.55 10.75
N HIS A 168 4.89 -13.52 10.56
CA HIS A 168 4.75 -14.52 9.50
C HIS A 168 3.46 -15.34 9.67
N PHE A 169 3.18 -15.84 10.88
CA PHE A 169 1.96 -16.60 11.14
C PHE A 169 0.69 -15.74 11.01
N TYR A 170 0.75 -14.45 11.31
CA TYR A 170 -0.37 -13.54 11.11
C TYR A 170 -0.67 -13.37 9.62
N GLY A 171 0.34 -13.07 8.79
CA GLY A 171 0.17 -12.95 7.35
C GLY A 171 -0.33 -14.24 6.69
N TRP A 172 0.22 -15.39 7.09
CA TRP A 172 -0.24 -16.70 6.61
C TRP A 172 -1.71 -16.97 6.94
N LYS A 173 -2.13 -16.68 8.18
CA LYS A 173 -3.53 -16.86 8.60
C LYS A 173 -4.50 -15.94 7.85
N LEU A 174 -4.03 -14.79 7.37
CA LEU A 174 -4.82 -13.88 6.54
C LEU A 174 -4.91 -14.33 5.07
N GLY A 175 -4.22 -15.39 4.66
CA GLY A 175 -4.24 -15.86 3.28
C GLY A 175 -3.37 -15.04 2.33
N LEU A 176 -2.40 -14.27 2.85
CA LEU A 176 -1.48 -13.54 2.00
C LEU A 176 -0.63 -14.50 1.16
N LYS A 177 -0.46 -14.16 -0.12
CA LYS A 177 0.35 -14.94 -1.07
C LYS A 177 1.86 -14.62 -0.96
N THR A 178 2.22 -13.45 -0.46
CA THR A 178 3.59 -12.98 -0.20
C THR A 178 3.68 -12.45 1.22
#